data_AF-A0A813VT30-F1
#
_entry.id   AF-A0A813VT30-F1
#
_cell.length_a   1.000
_cell.length_b   1.000
_cell.length_c   1.000
_cell.angle_alpha   90.00
_cell.angle_beta   90.00
_cell.angle_gamma   90.00
#
_symmetry.space_group_name_H-M   'P 1'
#
loop_
_entity.id
_entity.type
_entity.pdbx_description
1 polymer ?
#
loop_
_entity_poly.entity_id
_entity_poly.type
_entity_poly.pdbx_seq_one_letter_code
_entity_poly.pdbx_strand_id
1 'polypeptide(L)'
;MRILIFFSIISWFSIININADEVIDEESFYPPYWYLAASSLDDFPLINGSSSQYRLIDPWSYLHRLGLYKILINITTPYMPFCSSSNASNILFALPSQFGWQFSSNRLFTYGTMRISTHSWWASANYYLSVIPFLVAMDIGLIKREPFRIIQRENFCTNFSECFNQIPDAMIQWYRFFYHLQQSSLCIGHKKIDKRIIDKCYLTHMWIAYKSSIYNSLPLVTSKLQYLPTNVEKSFGLGWAKLINLISMTRKNTNLYETIKNQRRFLPFRMLRKSDRKADSKDLSDSVNRSLKVLFSFRFDWLLFIEKVWGRLTCNFDSRLNAQYTLDTMAVSKLVALQYLAKTTFYAFFYKCDRLY
;
A
#
# COMPACT_ATOMS: atom_id res chain seq x y z
N MET A 1 10.61 -19.70 26.58
CA MET A 1 9.40 -19.05 27.13
C MET A 1 8.87 -17.86 26.31
N ARG A 2 9.72 -16.98 25.73
CA ARG A 2 9.24 -15.76 25.01
C ARG A 2 8.83 -15.96 23.53
N ILE A 3 9.32 -17.01 22.86
CA ILE A 3 8.87 -17.40 21.50
C ILE A 3 7.46 -18.03 21.55
N LEU A 4 7.14 -18.76 22.63
CA LEU A 4 5.83 -19.37 22.89
C LEU A 4 4.68 -18.35 23.00
N ILE A 5 4.98 -17.09 23.32
CA ILE A 5 3.96 -16.02 23.41
C ILE A 5 3.60 -15.47 22.02
N PHE A 6 4.52 -15.53 21.04
CA PHE A 6 4.16 -15.26 19.64
C PHE A 6 3.22 -16.34 19.08
N PHE A 7 3.38 -17.58 19.54
CA PHE A 7 2.48 -18.70 19.24
C PHE A 7 1.10 -18.58 19.93
N SER A 8 1.00 -17.92 21.10
CA SER A 8 -0.28 -17.79 21.82
C SER A 8 -1.25 -16.77 21.21
N ILE A 9 -0.77 -15.86 20.36
CA ILE A 9 -1.65 -14.94 19.59
C ILE A 9 -2.45 -15.72 18.52
N ILE A 10 -1.94 -16.88 18.07
CA ILE A 10 -2.57 -17.71 17.04
C ILE A 10 -3.51 -18.76 17.67
N SER A 11 -3.51 -18.98 18.99
CA SER A 11 -4.29 -20.05 19.62
C SER A 11 -5.80 -19.75 19.83
N TRP A 12 -6.31 -18.56 19.47
CA TRP A 12 -7.67 -18.06 19.82
C TRP A 12 -8.70 -17.91 18.68
N PHE A 13 -8.85 -18.90 17.79
CA PHE A 13 -9.83 -18.88 16.68
C PHE A 13 -10.20 -20.32 16.29
N SER A 14 -11.44 -20.53 15.88
CA SER A 14 -11.97 -21.83 15.50
C SER A 14 -11.59 -22.20 14.05
N ILE A 15 -11.50 -23.50 13.76
CA ILE A 15 -11.14 -24.09 12.46
C ILE A 15 -12.40 -24.30 11.62
N ILE A 16 -12.47 -23.79 10.38
CA ILE A 16 -13.40 -24.28 9.33
C ILE A 16 -12.74 -24.12 7.94
N ASN A 17 -12.89 -25.12 7.07
CA ASN A 17 -12.42 -25.18 5.67
C ASN A 17 -13.43 -24.58 4.70
N ILE A 18 -12.99 -23.85 3.66
CA ILE A 18 -13.81 -23.53 2.47
C ILE A 18 -12.94 -23.45 1.20
N ASN A 19 -13.46 -23.97 0.08
CA ASN A 19 -13.03 -23.78 -1.31
C ASN A 19 -13.99 -22.83 -2.06
N ALA A 20 -13.41 -22.12 -3.05
CA ALA A 20 -13.89 -21.87 -4.43
C ALA A 20 -13.64 -20.39 -4.83
N ASP A 21 -12.78 -20.20 -5.83
CA ASP A 21 -12.53 -18.92 -6.50
C ASP A 21 -13.61 -18.70 -7.59
N GLU A 22 -14.12 -17.47 -7.68
CA GLU A 22 -15.07 -17.01 -8.68
C GLU A 22 -14.32 -16.53 -9.94
N VAL A 23 -14.90 -16.71 -11.13
CA VAL A 23 -14.31 -16.28 -12.42
C VAL A 23 -14.48 -14.76 -12.58
N ILE A 24 -13.42 -14.06 -13.00
CA ILE A 24 -13.33 -12.60 -12.95
C ILE A 24 -13.05 -12.01 -14.34
N ASP A 25 -13.78 -10.95 -14.69
CA ASP A 25 -13.54 -10.09 -15.86
C ASP A 25 -12.32 -9.17 -15.66
N GLU A 26 -11.46 -9.03 -16.68
CA GLU A 26 -10.19 -8.30 -16.61
C GLU A 26 -10.38 -6.81 -16.26
N GLU A 27 -11.46 -6.19 -16.71
CA GLU A 27 -11.75 -4.77 -16.45
C GLU A 27 -11.98 -4.50 -14.95
N SER A 28 -12.45 -5.51 -14.20
CA SER A 28 -12.71 -5.42 -12.77
C SER A 28 -11.46 -5.32 -11.89
N PHE A 29 -10.27 -5.57 -12.46
CA PHE A 29 -9.02 -5.47 -11.70
C PHE A 29 -8.52 -4.03 -11.59
N TYR A 30 -8.79 -3.17 -12.57
CA TYR A 30 -8.30 -1.81 -12.51
C TYR A 30 -9.08 -0.95 -11.50
N PRO A 31 -8.45 0.05 -10.89
CA PRO A 31 -9.16 1.02 -10.06
C PRO A 31 -10.33 1.66 -10.84
N PRO A 32 -11.45 2.01 -10.19
CA PRO A 32 -12.56 2.70 -10.83
C PRO A 32 -12.07 3.88 -11.68
N TYR A 33 -12.59 4.00 -12.90
CA TYR A 33 -12.24 5.09 -13.83
C TYR A 33 -10.76 5.17 -14.26
N TRP A 34 -10.00 4.08 -14.15
CA TRP A 34 -8.58 4.02 -14.54
C TRP A 34 -8.31 4.53 -15.96
N TYR A 35 -9.16 4.18 -16.92
CA TYR A 35 -8.99 4.59 -18.31
C TYR A 35 -9.28 6.08 -18.55
N LEU A 36 -10.07 6.72 -17.67
CA LEU A 36 -10.36 8.16 -17.73
C LEU A 36 -9.31 9.02 -17.01
N ALA A 37 -8.46 8.42 -16.17
CA ALA A 37 -7.42 9.15 -15.46
C ALA A 37 -6.29 9.59 -16.41
N ALA A 38 -5.72 10.76 -16.12
CA ALA A 38 -4.57 11.32 -16.83
C ALA A 38 -3.41 10.32 -16.92
N SER A 39 -2.85 10.14 -18.11
CA SER A 39 -1.73 9.24 -18.39
C SER A 39 -0.40 9.98 -18.49
N SER A 40 -0.45 11.31 -18.64
CA SER A 40 0.67 12.24 -18.72
C SER A 40 0.33 13.57 -18.05
N LEU A 41 1.34 14.44 -17.86
CA LEU A 41 1.15 15.78 -17.30
C LEU A 41 0.29 16.68 -18.23
N ASP A 42 0.34 16.42 -19.54
CA ASP A 42 -0.41 17.15 -20.56
C ASP A 42 -1.93 16.95 -20.49
N ASP A 43 -2.37 15.84 -19.89
CA ASP A 43 -3.79 15.52 -19.75
C ASP A 43 -4.47 16.35 -18.64
N PHE A 44 -3.69 17.06 -17.81
CA PHE A 44 -4.24 17.96 -16.81
C PHE A 44 -4.68 19.30 -17.42
N PRO A 45 -5.71 19.96 -16.82
CA PRO A 45 -6.18 21.26 -17.29
C PRO A 45 -5.06 22.28 -17.40
N LEU A 46 -4.91 22.89 -18.58
CA LEU A 46 -4.00 24.01 -18.81
C LEU A 46 -4.67 25.31 -18.33
N ILE A 47 -4.00 26.03 -17.43
CA ILE A 47 -4.43 27.34 -16.97
C ILE A 47 -3.53 28.40 -17.61
N ASN A 48 -4.17 29.33 -18.32
CA ASN A 48 -3.52 30.51 -18.87
C ASN A 48 -3.55 31.61 -17.79
N GLY A 49 -2.50 31.69 -16.99
CA GLY A 49 -2.33 32.78 -16.03
C GLY A 49 -1.81 34.06 -16.71
N SER A 50 -1.94 35.19 -16.01
CA SER A 50 -1.48 36.50 -16.50
C SER A 50 0.02 36.58 -16.78
N SER A 51 0.82 35.67 -16.23
CA SER A 51 2.29 35.69 -16.30
C SER A 51 2.93 34.38 -16.79
N SER A 52 2.20 33.26 -16.79
CA SER A 52 2.66 31.98 -17.34
C SER A 52 1.53 30.97 -17.46
N GLN A 53 1.69 30.01 -18.38
CA GLN A 53 0.81 28.85 -18.51
C GLN A 53 1.31 27.72 -17.61
N TYR A 54 0.39 26.99 -16.98
CA TYR A 54 0.73 25.83 -16.15
C TYR A 54 -0.40 24.79 -16.12
N ARG A 55 -0.04 23.53 -15.87
CA ARG A 55 -0.99 22.43 -15.63
C ARG A 55 -1.52 22.46 -14.21
N LEU A 56 -2.84 22.42 -14.03
CA LEU A 56 -3.48 22.45 -12.71
C LEU A 56 -3.84 21.04 -12.25
N ILE A 57 -3.30 20.65 -11.10
CA ILE A 57 -3.56 19.35 -10.47
C ILE A 57 -4.36 19.62 -9.19
N ASP A 58 -5.56 19.03 -9.08
CA ASP A 58 -6.33 19.00 -7.84
C ASP A 58 -6.26 17.60 -7.22
N PRO A 59 -5.39 17.34 -6.23
CA PRO A 59 -5.36 16.05 -5.57
C PRO A 59 -6.67 15.72 -4.85
N TRP A 60 -7.59 16.66 -4.67
CA TRP A 60 -8.91 16.42 -4.08
C TRP A 60 -9.99 16.09 -5.12
N SER A 61 -9.58 15.98 -6.39
CA SER A 61 -10.33 15.27 -7.44
C SER A 61 -9.84 13.83 -7.55
N TYR A 62 -10.77 12.87 -7.53
CA TYR A 62 -10.47 11.45 -7.66
C TYR A 62 -9.70 11.13 -8.94
N LEU A 63 -10.15 11.66 -10.07
CA LEU A 63 -9.49 11.44 -11.37
C LEU A 63 -8.10 12.05 -11.42
N HIS A 64 -7.90 13.25 -10.86
CA HIS A 64 -6.59 13.89 -10.87
C HIS A 64 -5.60 13.11 -9.98
N ARG A 65 -6.02 12.70 -8.77
CA ARG A 65 -5.16 11.91 -7.87
C ARG A 65 -4.86 10.52 -8.46
N LEU A 66 -5.85 9.88 -9.10
CA LEU A 66 -5.64 8.63 -9.82
C LEU A 66 -4.65 8.80 -10.98
N GLY A 67 -4.71 9.94 -11.68
CA GLY A 67 -3.78 10.31 -12.74
C GLY A 67 -2.33 10.40 -12.26
N LEU A 68 -2.08 10.93 -11.05
CA LEU A 68 -0.72 10.95 -10.47
C LEU A 68 -0.13 9.54 -10.38
N TYR A 69 -0.92 8.55 -9.94
CA TYR A 69 -0.48 7.16 -9.88
C TYR A 69 -0.26 6.55 -11.26
N LYS A 70 -1.13 6.85 -12.22
CA LYS A 70 -1.03 6.35 -13.59
C LYS A 70 0.22 6.87 -14.30
N ILE A 71 0.53 8.15 -14.14
CA ILE A 71 1.78 8.76 -14.61
C ILE A 71 2.98 8.04 -13.99
N LEU A 72 2.99 7.84 -12.67
CA LEU A 72 4.08 7.13 -11.98
C LEU A 72 4.27 5.71 -12.51
N ILE A 73 3.20 4.96 -12.76
CA ILE A 73 3.28 3.63 -13.37
C ILE A 73 3.86 3.70 -14.78
N ASN A 74 3.39 4.64 -15.61
CA ASN A 74 3.85 4.79 -16.98
C ASN A 74 5.36 5.11 -17.05
N ILE A 75 5.83 6.08 -16.26
CA ILE A 75 7.25 6.48 -16.29
C ILE A 75 8.19 5.44 -15.66
N THR A 76 7.70 4.60 -14.74
CA THR A 76 8.54 3.62 -14.04
C THR A 76 8.61 2.26 -14.73
N THR A 77 7.61 1.93 -15.56
CA THR A 77 7.54 0.65 -16.27
C THR A 77 8.80 0.36 -17.11
N PRO A 78 9.36 1.31 -17.89
CA PRO A 78 10.57 1.06 -18.68
C PRO A 78 11.78 0.60 -17.86
N TYR A 79 11.82 0.93 -16.57
CA TYR A 79 12.91 0.55 -15.67
C TYR A 79 12.67 -0.79 -14.95
N MET A 80 11.52 -1.43 -15.18
CA MET A 80 11.11 -2.70 -14.58
C MET A 80 10.96 -3.76 -15.68
N PRO A 81 12.05 -4.45 -16.07
CA PRO A 81 12.07 -5.39 -17.21
C PRO A 81 11.14 -6.61 -17.09
N PHE A 82 10.51 -6.81 -15.93
CA PHE A 82 9.48 -7.84 -15.70
C PHE A 82 8.05 -7.32 -15.91
N CYS A 83 7.87 -6.05 -16.28
CA CYS A 83 6.56 -5.49 -16.55
C CYS A 83 5.98 -6.00 -17.87
N SER A 84 4.68 -6.28 -17.87
CA SER A 84 3.91 -6.57 -19.09
C SER A 84 3.65 -5.29 -19.89
N SER A 85 3.26 -5.43 -21.15
CA SER A 85 2.80 -4.31 -22.00
C SER A 85 1.58 -3.58 -21.42
N SER A 86 0.75 -4.26 -20.62
CA SER A 86 -0.39 -3.67 -19.90
C SER A 86 -0.01 -2.92 -18.63
N ASN A 87 1.28 -2.87 -18.29
CA ASN A 87 1.85 -2.40 -17.03
C ASN A 87 1.37 -3.16 -15.78
N ALA A 88 0.44 -4.12 -15.87
CA ALA A 88 -0.20 -4.77 -14.72
C ALA A 88 0.79 -5.42 -13.73
N SER A 89 1.98 -5.79 -14.20
CA SER A 89 3.10 -6.31 -13.38
C SER A 89 3.91 -5.24 -12.63
N ASN A 90 3.65 -3.95 -12.85
CA ASN A 90 4.34 -2.85 -12.18
C ASN A 90 3.98 -2.82 -10.68
N ILE A 91 5.01 -2.83 -9.83
CA ILE A 91 4.87 -2.94 -8.37
C ILE A 91 4.27 -1.68 -7.71
N LEU A 92 4.12 -0.58 -8.44
CA LEU A 92 3.44 0.62 -7.94
C LEU A 92 1.91 0.50 -7.99
N PHE A 93 1.35 -0.55 -8.59
CA PHE A 93 -0.11 -0.75 -8.68
C PHE A 93 -0.80 -0.86 -7.32
N ALA A 94 -0.11 -1.22 -6.24
CA ALA A 94 -0.70 -1.21 -4.91
C ALA A 94 -1.23 0.17 -4.50
N LEU A 95 -0.60 1.25 -4.94
CA LEU A 95 -0.99 2.62 -4.64
C LEU A 95 -2.39 2.98 -5.22
N PRO A 96 -2.59 2.93 -6.55
CA PRO A 96 -3.90 3.23 -7.13
C PRO A 96 -4.95 2.16 -6.81
N SER A 97 -4.57 0.89 -6.61
CA SER A 97 -5.51 -0.15 -6.18
C SER A 97 -6.06 0.13 -4.78
N GLN A 98 -5.20 0.54 -3.84
CA GLN A 98 -5.64 0.95 -2.51
C GLN A 98 -6.54 2.20 -2.56
N PHE A 99 -6.19 3.16 -3.40
CA PHE A 99 -7.00 4.36 -3.60
C PHE A 99 -8.37 4.05 -4.25
N GLY A 100 -8.41 3.13 -5.22
CA GLY A 100 -9.64 2.61 -5.82
C GLY A 100 -10.54 1.92 -4.81
N TRP A 101 -9.99 1.05 -3.95
CA TRP A 101 -10.74 0.46 -2.85
C TRP A 101 -11.29 1.51 -1.87
N GLN A 102 -10.52 2.56 -1.55
CA GLN A 102 -10.99 3.66 -0.71
C GLN A 102 -12.15 4.42 -1.37
N PHE A 103 -12.11 4.60 -2.69
CA PHE A 103 -13.19 5.23 -3.45
C PHE A 103 -14.45 4.38 -3.44
N SER A 104 -14.36 3.11 -3.86
CA SER A 104 -15.53 2.22 -3.95
C SER A 104 -16.18 1.96 -2.60
N SER A 105 -15.40 1.97 -1.51
CA SER A 105 -15.92 1.78 -0.15
C SER A 105 -16.38 3.07 0.54
N ASN A 106 -16.39 4.19 -0.21
CA ASN A 106 -16.72 5.54 0.25
C ASN A 106 -15.85 6.04 1.42
N ARG A 107 -14.66 5.48 1.61
CA ARG A 107 -13.68 5.95 2.61
C ARG A 107 -13.12 7.32 2.26
N LEU A 108 -13.17 7.71 0.98
CA LEU A 108 -12.82 9.05 0.51
C LEU A 108 -13.91 10.11 0.77
N PHE A 109 -15.08 9.71 1.29
CA PHE A 109 -16.26 10.56 1.49
C PHE A 109 -16.68 11.30 0.20
N THR A 110 -16.71 10.56 -0.91
CA THR A 110 -17.08 11.10 -2.23
C THR A 110 -18.59 11.10 -2.44
N TYR A 111 -19.32 10.22 -1.74
CA TYR A 111 -20.78 10.09 -1.80
C TYR A 111 -21.32 10.01 -3.24
N GLY A 112 -20.65 9.25 -4.10
CA GLY A 112 -21.02 9.07 -5.51
C GLY A 112 -20.50 10.13 -6.47
N THR A 113 -19.75 11.13 -5.99
CA THR A 113 -19.09 12.15 -6.84
C THR A 113 -17.61 11.82 -7.10
N MET A 114 -16.93 12.68 -7.86
CA MET A 114 -15.47 12.63 -8.03
C MET A 114 -14.71 13.52 -7.04
N ARG A 115 -15.41 14.22 -6.13
CA ARG A 115 -14.79 15.13 -5.16
C ARG A 115 -14.45 14.40 -3.88
N ILE A 116 -13.19 14.46 -3.49
CA ILE A 116 -12.68 13.86 -2.26
C ILE A 116 -12.83 14.88 -1.12
N SER A 117 -13.37 14.46 0.01
CA SER A 117 -13.48 15.34 1.18
C SER A 117 -12.14 15.47 1.89
N THR A 118 -11.76 16.71 2.24
CA THR A 118 -10.59 16.95 3.11
C THR A 118 -10.81 16.41 4.52
N HIS A 119 -12.05 16.20 4.96
CA HIS A 119 -12.34 15.57 6.26
C HIS A 119 -12.10 14.07 6.28
N SER A 120 -11.91 13.41 5.13
CA SER A 120 -11.61 11.99 5.09
C SER A 120 -10.20 11.72 5.64
N TRP A 121 -10.13 10.94 6.72
CA TRP A 121 -8.87 10.44 7.27
C TRP A 121 -8.10 9.58 6.26
N TRP A 122 -8.81 8.69 5.55
CA TRP A 122 -8.25 7.81 4.53
C TRP A 122 -7.67 8.61 3.35
N ALA A 123 -8.42 9.59 2.84
CA ALA A 123 -7.94 10.47 1.79
C ALA A 123 -6.73 11.29 2.21
N SER A 124 -6.70 11.74 3.47
CA SER A 124 -5.62 12.55 4.00
C SER A 124 -4.32 11.75 4.15
N ALA A 125 -4.38 10.52 4.66
CA ALA A 125 -3.21 9.64 4.69
C ALA A 125 -2.74 9.27 3.28
N ASN A 126 -3.69 8.95 2.38
CA ASN A 126 -3.38 8.58 0.99
C ASN A 126 -2.81 9.76 0.17
N TYR A 127 -3.11 11.01 0.53
CA TYR A 127 -2.53 12.20 -0.12
C TYR A 127 -1.01 12.08 -0.23
N TYR A 128 -0.34 11.76 0.87
CA TYR A 128 1.11 11.62 0.93
C TYR A 128 1.63 10.41 0.13
N LEU A 129 0.82 9.36 -0.03
CA LEU A 129 1.15 8.25 -0.93
C LEU A 129 1.01 8.62 -2.42
N SER A 130 0.34 9.72 -2.76
CA SER A 130 0.15 10.19 -4.16
C SER A 130 1.09 11.34 -4.52
N VAL A 131 1.09 12.42 -3.74
CA VAL A 131 1.76 13.67 -4.07
C VAL A 131 3.28 13.58 -3.87
N ILE A 132 3.75 12.94 -2.80
CA ILE A 132 5.18 12.76 -2.54
C ILE A 132 5.88 12.03 -3.69
N PRO A 133 5.48 10.80 -4.08
CA PRO A 133 6.18 10.11 -5.15
C PRO A 133 6.13 10.88 -6.48
N PHE A 134 5.01 11.56 -6.77
CA PHE A 134 4.90 12.39 -7.97
C PHE A 134 5.91 13.55 -7.95
N LEU A 135 5.96 14.33 -6.87
CA LEU A 135 6.88 15.47 -6.75
C LEU A 135 8.34 15.03 -6.80
N VAL A 136 8.68 13.91 -6.18
CA VAL A 136 10.04 13.35 -6.25
C VAL A 136 10.37 12.90 -7.68
N ALA A 137 9.45 12.21 -8.37
CA ALA A 137 9.68 11.81 -9.76
C ALA A 137 9.87 13.01 -10.70
N MET A 138 9.15 14.11 -10.47
CA MET A 138 9.39 15.40 -11.16
C MET A 138 10.79 15.94 -10.88
N ASP A 139 11.20 15.99 -9.61
CA ASP A 139 12.46 16.59 -9.15
C ASP A 139 13.67 15.89 -9.78
N ILE A 140 13.68 14.55 -9.75
CA ILE A 140 14.78 13.76 -10.33
C ILE A 140 14.73 13.65 -11.86
N GLY A 141 13.73 14.27 -12.50
CA GLY A 141 13.60 14.33 -13.96
C GLY A 141 13.05 13.06 -14.63
N LEU A 142 12.31 12.20 -13.90
CA LEU A 142 11.57 11.09 -14.54
C LEU A 142 10.34 11.55 -15.31
N ILE A 143 9.80 12.72 -14.95
CA ILE A 143 8.69 13.35 -15.66
C ILE A 143 9.25 14.60 -16.34
N LYS A 144 8.85 14.80 -17.60
CA LYS A 144 9.23 15.99 -18.38
C LYS A 144 8.90 17.25 -17.57
N ARG A 145 9.89 18.15 -17.49
CA ARG A 145 9.71 19.43 -16.79
C ARG A 145 8.75 20.31 -17.58
N GLU A 146 7.52 20.38 -17.10
CA GLU A 146 6.52 21.35 -17.54
C GLU A 146 5.98 22.08 -16.31
N PRO A 147 5.64 23.38 -16.42
CA PRO A 147 5.07 24.11 -15.30
C PRO A 147 3.75 23.49 -14.85
N PHE A 148 3.66 23.13 -13.57
CA PHE A 148 2.42 22.67 -12.96
C PHE A 148 2.21 23.35 -11.60
N ARG A 149 0.96 23.34 -11.14
CA ARG A 149 0.60 23.76 -9.79
C ARG A 149 -0.37 22.76 -9.19
N ILE A 150 -0.10 22.37 -7.95
CA ILE A 150 -1.01 21.55 -7.14
C ILE A 150 -1.90 22.49 -6.32
N ILE A 151 -3.21 22.26 -6.32
CA ILE A 151 -4.15 23.06 -5.53
C ILE A 151 -3.90 22.84 -4.04
N GLN A 152 -3.59 23.94 -3.34
CA GLN A 152 -3.49 23.97 -1.89
C GLN A 152 -4.86 23.75 -1.26
N ARG A 153 -4.95 22.79 -0.34
CA ARG A 153 -6.06 22.64 0.60
C ARG A 153 -5.50 22.42 1.99
N GLU A 154 -6.06 23.11 2.97
CA GLU A 154 -5.63 23.04 4.36
C GLU A 154 -4.10 23.19 4.47
N ASN A 155 -3.45 22.36 5.29
CA ASN A 155 -2.01 22.35 5.54
C ASN A 155 -1.25 21.25 4.79
N PHE A 156 -1.81 20.71 3.70
CA PHE A 156 -1.12 19.72 2.88
C PHE A 156 -0.05 20.39 2.01
N CYS A 157 1.17 19.87 2.01
CA CYS A 157 2.23 20.38 1.14
C CYS A 157 1.90 20.21 -0.35
N THR A 158 2.28 21.16 -1.20
CA THR A 158 1.95 21.16 -2.64
C THR A 158 3.14 21.21 -3.58
N ASN A 159 4.33 21.47 -3.07
CA ASN A 159 5.57 21.48 -3.82
C ASN A 159 6.69 20.76 -3.08
N PHE A 160 7.81 20.55 -3.77
CA PHE A 160 8.93 19.78 -3.24
C PHE A 160 9.45 20.33 -1.91
N SER A 161 9.67 21.65 -1.81
CA SER A 161 10.22 22.28 -0.61
C SER A 161 9.29 22.13 0.59
N GLU A 162 7.99 22.41 0.41
CA GLU A 162 6.99 22.23 1.45
C GLU A 162 6.90 20.76 1.91
N CYS A 163 6.86 19.82 0.96
CA CYS A 163 6.75 18.40 1.31
C CYS A 163 8.02 17.86 1.97
N PHE A 164 9.19 18.33 1.56
CA PHE A 164 10.45 17.98 2.22
C PHE A 164 10.47 18.50 3.66
N ASN A 165 9.98 19.72 3.91
CA ASN A 165 9.89 20.27 5.25
C ASN A 165 8.85 19.53 6.11
N GLN A 166 7.70 19.14 5.54
CA GLN A 166 6.61 18.51 6.29
C GLN A 166 6.84 17.02 6.56
N ILE A 167 7.45 16.28 5.63
CA ILE A 167 7.57 14.82 5.69
C ILE A 167 8.87 14.32 5.00
N PRO A 168 10.05 14.75 5.51
CA PRO A 168 11.34 14.56 4.85
C PRO A 168 11.67 13.09 4.60
N ASP A 169 11.39 12.22 5.57
CA ASP A 169 11.70 10.80 5.47
C ASP A 169 10.99 10.13 4.30
N ALA A 170 9.74 10.48 4.02
CA ALA A 170 9.02 9.90 2.89
C ALA A 170 9.59 10.40 1.56
N MET A 171 9.89 11.71 1.46
CA MET A 171 10.54 12.30 0.28
C MET A 171 11.88 11.61 -0.02
N ILE A 172 12.73 11.44 1.00
CA ILE A 172 14.05 10.79 0.87
C ILE A 172 13.91 9.33 0.42
N GLN A 173 12.98 8.56 1.00
CA GLN A 173 12.83 7.15 0.60
C GLN A 173 12.26 7.00 -0.82
N TRP A 174 11.35 7.88 -1.24
CA TRP A 174 10.90 7.90 -2.63
C TRP A 174 12.02 8.30 -3.59
N TYR A 175 12.87 9.26 -3.21
CA TYR A 175 14.04 9.64 -4.01
C TYR A 175 14.96 8.43 -4.21
N ARG A 176 15.27 7.73 -3.12
CA ARG A 176 16.09 6.51 -3.18
C ARG A 176 15.45 5.44 -4.04
N PHE A 177 14.15 5.19 -3.91
CA PHE A 177 13.46 4.22 -4.75
C PHE A 177 13.62 4.52 -6.24
N PHE A 178 13.31 5.75 -6.66
CA PHE A 178 13.41 6.11 -8.07
C PHE A 178 14.86 6.16 -8.58
N TYR A 179 15.79 6.63 -7.77
CA TYR A 179 17.22 6.60 -8.10
C TYR A 179 17.72 5.16 -8.29
N HIS A 180 17.39 4.25 -7.38
CA HIS A 180 17.72 2.82 -7.52
C HIS A 180 17.06 2.19 -8.74
N LEU A 181 15.85 2.63 -9.08
CA LEU A 181 15.12 2.15 -10.23
C LEU A 181 15.84 2.52 -11.55
N GLN A 182 16.36 3.75 -11.67
CA GLN A 182 17.18 4.18 -12.81
C GLN A 182 18.51 3.41 -12.91
N GLN A 183 19.00 2.90 -11.78
CA GLN A 183 20.26 2.15 -11.66
C GLN A 183 20.03 0.63 -11.52
N SER A 184 18.84 0.13 -11.88
CA SER A 184 18.44 -1.24 -11.59
C SER A 184 19.35 -2.29 -12.25
N SER A 185 19.94 -1.96 -13.40
CA SER A 185 20.94 -2.78 -14.10
C SER A 185 22.17 -3.10 -13.23
N LEU A 186 22.60 -2.19 -12.35
CA LEU A 186 23.70 -2.41 -11.41
C LEU A 186 23.36 -3.48 -10.36
N CYS A 187 22.10 -3.51 -9.90
CA CYS A 187 21.65 -4.50 -8.93
C CYS A 187 21.43 -5.88 -9.57
N ILE A 188 20.90 -5.90 -10.80
CA ILE A 188 20.67 -7.13 -11.56
C ILE A 188 22.01 -7.75 -12.00
N GLY A 189 22.95 -6.93 -12.48
CA GLY A 189 24.16 -7.39 -13.15
C GLY A 189 23.83 -8.25 -14.38
N HIS A 190 24.48 -9.40 -14.51
CA HIS A 190 24.23 -10.37 -15.59
C HIS A 190 23.24 -11.48 -15.21
N LYS A 191 22.49 -11.32 -14.11
CA LYS A 191 21.59 -12.38 -13.60
C LYS A 191 20.26 -12.39 -14.34
N LYS A 192 19.67 -13.57 -14.49
CA LYS A 192 18.27 -13.71 -14.90
C LYS A 192 17.36 -13.08 -13.85
N ILE A 193 16.36 -12.32 -14.30
CA ILE A 193 15.36 -11.73 -13.41
C ILE A 193 14.44 -12.85 -12.91
N ASP A 194 14.48 -13.07 -11.60
CA ASP A 194 13.63 -13.99 -10.87
C ASP A 194 12.97 -13.28 -9.67
N LYS A 195 12.21 -14.02 -8.87
CA LYS A 195 11.53 -13.47 -7.68
C LYS A 195 12.50 -12.88 -6.65
N ARG A 196 13.72 -13.42 -6.53
CA ARG A 196 14.73 -12.95 -5.57
C ARG A 196 15.35 -11.64 -6.04
N ILE A 197 15.59 -11.48 -7.34
CA ILE A 197 16.02 -10.21 -7.94
C ILE A 197 14.92 -9.15 -7.80
N ILE A 198 13.65 -9.50 -8.07
CA ILE A 198 12.53 -8.57 -7.90
C ILE A 198 12.40 -8.13 -6.43
N ASP A 199 12.48 -9.06 -5.48
CA ASP A 199 12.45 -8.76 -4.04
C ASP A 199 13.57 -7.78 -3.65
N LYS A 200 14.82 -8.13 -3.99
CA LYS A 200 16.00 -7.39 -3.56
C LYS A 200 16.11 -6.03 -4.24
N CYS A 201 16.02 -5.99 -5.57
CA CYS A 201 16.33 -4.81 -6.36
C CYS A 201 15.16 -3.83 -6.50
N TYR A 202 13.91 -4.27 -6.29
CA TYR A 202 12.73 -3.44 -6.55
C TYR A 202 11.80 -3.34 -5.34
N LEU A 203 11.27 -4.47 -4.85
CA LEU A 203 10.26 -4.48 -3.78
C LEU A 203 10.83 -3.93 -2.47
N THR A 204 12.11 -4.17 -2.17
CA THR A 204 12.78 -3.64 -0.97
C THR A 204 12.66 -2.14 -0.88
N HIS A 205 13.09 -1.41 -1.92
CA HIS A 205 13.09 0.05 -1.93
C HIS A 205 11.68 0.62 -2.00
N MET A 206 10.79 -0.01 -2.78
CA MET A 206 9.38 0.40 -2.86
C MET A 206 8.68 0.30 -1.50
N TRP A 207 8.82 -0.83 -0.79
CA TRP A 207 8.19 -1.02 0.52
C TRP A 207 8.74 -0.06 1.58
N ILE A 208 10.03 0.27 1.53
CA ILE A 208 10.64 1.28 2.41
C ILE A 208 9.97 2.66 2.18
N ALA A 209 9.81 3.08 0.93
CA ALA A 209 9.18 4.35 0.58
C ALA A 209 7.68 4.38 0.94
N TYR A 210 6.96 3.29 0.62
CA TYR A 210 5.55 3.12 0.95
C TYR A 210 5.30 3.20 2.46
N LYS A 211 6.07 2.44 3.25
CA LYS A 211 5.98 2.44 4.72
C LYS A 211 6.31 3.82 5.29
N SER A 212 7.37 4.46 4.80
CA SER A 212 7.78 5.80 5.25
C SER A 212 6.66 6.82 5.07
N SER A 213 5.95 6.77 3.94
CA SER A 213 4.82 7.66 3.64
C SER A 213 3.68 7.49 4.64
N ILE A 214 3.31 6.25 4.98
CA ILE A 214 2.24 5.99 5.95
C ILE A 214 2.68 6.38 7.36
N TYR A 215 3.84 5.88 7.80
CA TYR A 215 4.32 6.08 9.16
C TYR A 215 4.42 7.57 9.52
N ASN A 216 5.00 8.37 8.63
CA ASN A 216 5.21 9.79 8.87
C ASN A 216 3.97 10.66 8.61
N SER A 217 2.99 10.20 7.80
CA SER A 217 1.75 10.96 7.58
C SER A 217 0.69 10.76 8.67
N LEU A 218 0.69 9.60 9.35
CA LEU A 218 -0.31 9.28 10.38
C LEU A 218 -0.45 10.35 11.48
N PRO A 219 0.64 10.88 12.08
CA PRO A 219 0.55 11.96 13.07
C PRO A 219 -0.12 13.21 12.50
N LEU A 220 0.17 13.58 11.25
CA LEU A 220 -0.33 14.78 10.58
C LEU A 220 -1.85 14.75 10.37
N VAL A 221 -2.43 13.55 10.26
CA VAL A 221 -3.85 13.37 9.94
C VAL A 221 -4.66 12.80 11.11
N THR A 222 -4.07 12.66 12.29
CA THR A 222 -4.69 12.02 13.47
C THR A 222 -5.99 12.71 13.89
N SER A 223 -6.06 14.04 13.81
CA SER A 223 -7.28 14.81 14.13
C SER A 223 -8.49 14.38 13.29
N LYS A 224 -8.27 13.91 12.05
CA LYS A 224 -9.34 13.52 11.13
C LYS A 224 -9.98 12.18 11.46
N LEU A 225 -9.41 11.40 12.39
CA LEU A 225 -10.03 10.18 12.89
C LEU A 225 -11.41 10.45 13.52
N GLN A 226 -11.67 11.67 14.01
CA GLN A 226 -12.96 12.05 14.59
C GLN A 226 -14.10 12.05 13.57
N TYR A 227 -13.78 12.19 12.27
CA TYR A 227 -14.77 12.19 11.19
C TYR A 227 -15.15 10.79 10.71
N LEU A 228 -14.47 9.73 11.19
CA LEU A 228 -14.86 8.36 10.87
C LEU A 228 -16.18 8.01 11.58
N PRO A 229 -17.12 7.32 10.90
CA PRO A 229 -18.49 7.19 11.38
C PRO A 229 -18.64 6.34 12.65
N THR A 230 -17.69 5.44 12.91
CA THR A 230 -17.73 4.56 14.07
C THR A 230 -16.35 4.33 14.67
N ASN A 231 -16.29 4.04 15.97
CA ASN A 231 -15.08 3.57 16.63
C ASN A 231 -14.55 2.26 16.01
N VAL A 232 -15.42 1.44 15.40
CA VAL A 232 -15.02 0.20 14.71
C VAL A 232 -14.22 0.53 13.45
N GLU A 233 -14.69 1.46 12.62
CA GLU A 233 -13.95 1.93 11.44
C GLU A 233 -12.66 2.64 11.84
N LYS A 234 -12.67 3.43 12.93
CA LYS A 234 -11.46 4.05 13.49
C LYS A 234 -10.41 3.01 13.89
N SER A 235 -10.81 1.98 14.65
CA SER A 235 -9.92 0.88 15.04
C SER A 235 -9.41 0.11 13.83
N PHE A 236 -10.26 -0.13 12.82
CA PHE A 236 -9.86 -0.79 11.58
C PHE A 236 -8.82 0.03 10.81
N GLY A 237 -9.05 1.34 10.59
CA GLY A 237 -8.11 2.20 9.88
C GLY A 237 -6.73 2.26 10.54
N LEU A 238 -6.70 2.46 11.86
CA LEU A 238 -5.45 2.45 12.63
C LEU A 238 -4.77 1.07 12.64
N GLY A 239 -5.55 0.00 12.79
CA GLY A 239 -5.02 -1.36 12.78
C GLY A 239 -4.45 -1.73 11.41
N TRP A 240 -5.13 -1.35 10.33
CA TRP A 240 -4.67 -1.54 8.96
C TRP A 240 -3.36 -0.79 8.70
N ALA A 241 -3.28 0.49 9.07
CA ALA A 241 -2.07 1.29 8.89
C ALA A 241 -0.86 0.71 9.65
N LYS A 242 -1.08 0.14 10.84
CA LYS A 242 -0.06 -0.58 11.61
C LYS A 242 0.31 -1.93 10.98
N LEU A 243 -0.66 -2.68 10.47
CA LEU A 243 -0.42 -3.98 9.84
C LEU A 243 0.46 -3.87 8.59
N ILE A 244 0.38 -2.76 7.86
CA ILE A 244 1.26 -2.48 6.73
C ILE A 244 2.75 -2.60 7.10
N ASN A 245 3.15 -2.24 8.33
CA ASN A 245 4.53 -2.43 8.77
C ASN A 245 4.95 -3.90 8.70
N LEU A 246 4.09 -4.82 9.15
CA LEU A 246 4.36 -6.26 9.14
C LEU A 246 4.33 -6.82 7.71
N ILE A 247 3.38 -6.37 6.89
CA ILE A 247 3.28 -6.76 5.47
C ILE A 247 4.54 -6.30 4.72
N SER A 248 5.00 -5.06 4.93
CA SER A 248 6.18 -4.51 4.26
C SER A 248 7.46 -5.31 4.54
N MET A 249 7.58 -5.89 5.74
CA MET A 249 8.73 -6.71 6.12
C MET A 249 8.79 -8.02 5.32
N THR A 250 7.63 -8.51 4.84
CA THR A 250 7.57 -9.69 3.98
C THR A 250 7.87 -9.39 2.51
N ARG A 251 7.91 -8.10 2.13
CA ARG A 251 8.12 -7.62 0.75
C ARG A 251 7.23 -8.32 -0.29
N LYS A 252 5.96 -8.52 0.06
CA LYS A 252 4.99 -9.12 -0.87
C LYS A 252 4.91 -8.32 -2.17
N ASN A 253 4.71 -9.01 -3.29
CA ASN A 253 4.50 -8.36 -4.58
C ASN A 253 3.22 -7.50 -4.53
N THR A 254 3.28 -6.34 -5.16
CA THR A 254 2.32 -5.23 -5.11
C THR A 254 1.84 -4.84 -6.51
N ASN A 255 1.99 -5.75 -7.46
CA ASN A 255 1.38 -5.63 -8.78
C ASN A 255 -0.15 -5.62 -8.70
N LEU A 256 -0.81 -5.35 -9.84
CA LEU A 256 -2.26 -5.19 -9.90
C LEU A 256 -3.01 -6.41 -9.37
N TYR A 257 -2.73 -7.59 -9.94
CA TYR A 257 -3.45 -8.82 -9.65
C TYR A 257 -3.29 -9.26 -8.21
N GLU A 258 -2.05 -9.24 -7.69
CA GLU A 258 -1.79 -9.60 -6.29
C GLU A 258 -2.49 -8.63 -5.34
N THR A 259 -2.47 -7.33 -5.62
CA THR A 259 -3.12 -6.35 -4.75
C THR A 259 -4.63 -6.57 -4.72
N ILE A 260 -5.28 -6.62 -5.89
CA ILE A 260 -6.74 -6.76 -5.97
C ILE A 260 -7.21 -8.09 -5.37
N LYS A 261 -6.50 -9.19 -5.63
CA LYS A 261 -6.77 -10.48 -5.01
C LYS A 261 -6.76 -10.39 -3.49
N ASN A 262 -5.74 -9.77 -2.91
CA ASN A 262 -5.63 -9.62 -1.45
C ASN A 262 -6.71 -8.67 -0.89
N GLN A 263 -7.03 -7.59 -1.60
CA GLN A 263 -8.09 -6.65 -1.18
C GLN A 263 -9.45 -7.33 -1.16
N ARG A 264 -9.85 -8.03 -2.22
CA ARG A 264 -11.13 -8.74 -2.29
C ARG A 264 -11.22 -9.82 -1.22
N ARG A 265 -10.11 -10.52 -0.95
CA ARG A 265 -10.07 -11.60 0.04
C ARG A 265 -10.17 -11.08 1.47
N PHE A 266 -9.57 -9.94 1.79
CA PHE A 266 -9.32 -9.57 3.19
C PHE A 266 -9.88 -8.21 3.62
N LEU A 267 -10.25 -7.32 2.71
CA LEU A 267 -10.73 -5.99 3.05
C LEU A 267 -12.25 -5.84 2.89
N PRO A 268 -12.91 -5.10 3.80
CA PRO A 268 -14.33 -4.82 3.67
C PRO A 268 -14.59 -3.84 2.52
N PHE A 269 -15.57 -4.16 1.67
CA PHE A 269 -15.99 -3.33 0.52
C PHE A 269 -16.73 -2.05 0.94
N ARG A 270 -17.11 -1.92 2.22
CA ARG A 270 -17.74 -0.73 2.80
C ARG A 270 -17.07 -0.31 4.11
N MET A 271 -17.38 0.89 4.60
CA MET A 271 -17.03 1.29 5.97
C MET A 271 -17.72 0.40 7.01
N LEU A 272 -17.01 0.14 8.11
CA LEU A 272 -17.48 -0.72 9.18
C LEU A 272 -18.47 -0.01 10.10
N ARG A 273 -19.52 -0.75 10.44
CA ARG A 273 -20.61 -0.36 11.33
C ARG A 273 -20.32 -0.88 12.74
N LYS A 274 -21.06 -0.39 13.74
CA LYS A 274 -20.93 -0.84 15.13
C LYS A 274 -21.22 -2.35 15.29
N SER A 275 -22.10 -2.91 14.47
CA SER A 275 -22.46 -4.33 14.45
C SER A 275 -21.31 -5.25 14.05
N ASP A 276 -20.43 -4.79 13.16
CA ASP A 276 -19.43 -5.62 12.47
C ASP A 276 -18.31 -6.11 13.42
N ARG A 277 -18.25 -5.56 14.64
CA ARG A 277 -17.35 -6.03 15.70
C ARG A 277 -17.97 -7.11 16.58
N LYS A 278 -19.31 -7.14 16.70
CA LYS A 278 -20.02 -8.03 17.64
C LYS A 278 -20.30 -9.40 17.03
N ALA A 279 -20.63 -9.44 15.75
CA ALA A 279 -20.98 -10.64 15.02
C ALA A 279 -20.49 -10.55 13.59
N ASP A 280 -20.41 -11.70 12.92
CA ASP A 280 -20.10 -11.74 11.50
C ASP A 280 -21.15 -10.97 10.70
N SER A 281 -20.67 -10.09 9.83
CA SER A 281 -21.52 -9.30 8.97
C SER A 281 -22.01 -10.18 7.82
N LYS A 282 -23.32 -10.36 7.70
CA LYS A 282 -23.93 -11.24 6.69
C LYS A 282 -23.64 -10.81 5.25
N ASP A 283 -23.37 -9.53 5.04
CA ASP A 283 -23.06 -8.97 3.73
C ASP A 283 -21.56 -9.01 3.40
N LEU A 284 -20.68 -9.22 4.38
CA LEU A 284 -19.25 -9.42 4.14
C LEU A 284 -18.96 -10.91 3.93
N SER A 285 -18.00 -11.21 3.06
CA SER A 285 -17.55 -12.59 2.89
C SER A 285 -16.93 -13.15 4.18
N ASP A 286 -16.95 -14.47 4.32
CA ASP A 286 -16.37 -15.14 5.48
C ASP A 286 -14.87 -14.83 5.64
N SER A 287 -14.14 -14.70 4.54
CA SER A 287 -12.72 -14.35 4.58
C SER A 287 -12.49 -12.95 5.13
N VAL A 288 -13.33 -11.97 4.75
CA VAL A 288 -13.27 -10.61 5.30
C VAL A 288 -13.64 -10.61 6.79
N ASN A 289 -14.73 -11.30 7.17
CA ASN A 289 -15.13 -11.42 8.58
C ASN A 289 -13.99 -12.03 9.44
N ARG A 290 -13.33 -13.09 8.96
CA ARG A 290 -12.18 -13.67 9.65
C ARG A 290 -10.98 -12.73 9.72
N SER A 291 -10.67 -12.00 8.65
CA SER A 291 -9.61 -10.99 8.67
C SER A 291 -9.86 -9.88 9.68
N LEU A 292 -11.11 -9.41 9.79
CA LEU A 292 -11.48 -8.40 10.79
C LEU A 292 -11.31 -8.94 12.22
N LYS A 293 -11.70 -10.20 12.48
CA LYS A 293 -11.45 -10.86 13.78
C LYS A 293 -9.96 -10.92 14.10
N VAL A 294 -9.12 -11.33 13.15
CA VAL A 294 -7.65 -11.37 13.34
C VAL A 294 -7.12 -9.98 13.69
N LEU A 295 -7.52 -8.95 12.92
CA LEU A 295 -7.08 -7.57 13.14
C LEU A 295 -7.53 -7.02 14.50
N PHE A 296 -8.79 -7.24 14.89
CA PHE A 296 -9.32 -6.74 16.17
C PHE A 296 -8.78 -7.47 17.39
N SER A 297 -8.36 -8.73 17.24
CA SER A 297 -7.67 -9.48 18.29
C SER A 297 -6.18 -9.14 18.40
N PHE A 298 -5.62 -8.41 17.42
CA PHE A 298 -4.20 -8.10 17.40
C PHE A 298 -3.82 -7.13 18.53
N ARG A 299 -2.85 -7.52 19.36
CA ARG A 299 -2.35 -6.73 20.48
C ARG A 299 -1.35 -5.69 20.01
N PHE A 300 -1.85 -4.54 19.55
CA PHE A 300 -0.99 -3.45 19.05
C PHE A 300 -0.06 -2.83 20.09
N ASP A 301 -0.31 -3.02 21.39
CA ASP A 301 0.64 -2.61 22.45
C ASP A 301 1.98 -3.35 22.35
N TRP A 302 1.97 -4.54 21.76
CA TRP A 302 3.16 -5.38 21.58
C TRP A 302 3.79 -5.18 20.20
N LEU A 303 3.28 -4.24 19.40
CA LEU A 303 3.66 -4.09 18.00
C LEU A 303 5.17 -3.89 17.83
N LEU A 304 5.82 -3.07 18.65
CA LEU A 304 7.28 -2.86 18.55
C LEU A 304 8.07 -4.15 18.77
N PHE A 305 7.65 -4.97 19.73
CA PHE A 305 8.29 -6.27 19.98
C PHE A 305 8.02 -7.25 18.82
N ILE A 306 6.77 -7.31 18.36
CA ILE A 306 6.36 -8.14 17.23
C ILE A 306 7.15 -7.75 15.98
N GLU A 307 7.25 -6.46 15.66
CA GLU A 307 8.01 -5.92 14.54
C GLU A 307 9.50 -6.30 14.63
N LYS A 308 10.10 -6.25 15.82
CA LYS A 308 11.51 -6.65 16.00
C LYS A 308 11.71 -8.15 15.75
N VAL A 309 10.81 -9.00 16.25
CA VAL A 309 10.87 -10.44 16.02
C VAL A 309 10.59 -10.75 14.55
N TRP A 310 9.53 -10.18 14.00
CA TRP A 310 9.11 -10.36 12.62
C TRP A 310 10.21 -9.92 11.64
N GLY A 311 10.84 -8.76 11.88
CA GLY A 311 11.95 -8.28 11.05
C GLY A 311 13.15 -9.22 11.03
N ARG A 312 13.44 -9.92 12.14
CA ARG A 312 14.46 -10.99 12.16
C ARG A 312 14.00 -12.21 11.38
N LEU A 313 12.74 -12.60 11.54
CA LEU A 313 12.14 -13.73 10.83
C LEU A 313 12.06 -13.49 9.32
N THR A 314 11.94 -12.26 8.87
CA THR A 314 11.83 -11.87 7.45
C THR A 314 13.13 -11.32 6.87
N CYS A 315 14.28 -11.57 7.51
CA CYS A 315 15.53 -10.94 7.10
C CYS A 315 16.15 -11.54 5.82
N ASN A 316 15.75 -12.74 5.41
CA ASN A 316 16.18 -13.38 4.16
C ASN A 316 14.99 -13.71 3.24
N PHE A 317 15.26 -13.89 1.95
CA PHE A 317 14.23 -14.12 0.94
C PHE A 317 13.38 -15.37 1.20
N ASP A 318 14.02 -16.50 1.54
CA ASP A 318 13.33 -17.78 1.70
C ASP A 318 12.40 -17.77 2.93
N SER A 319 12.85 -17.13 4.02
CA SER A 319 12.00 -16.90 5.18
C SER A 319 10.88 -15.91 4.89
N ARG A 320 11.13 -14.84 4.12
CA ARG A 320 10.08 -13.89 3.66
C ARG A 320 8.97 -14.59 2.89
N LEU A 321 9.30 -15.51 1.99
CA LEU A 321 8.28 -16.23 1.21
C LEU A 321 7.33 -17.03 2.12
N ASN A 322 7.87 -17.72 3.12
CA ASN A 322 7.07 -18.43 4.13
C ASN A 322 6.29 -17.46 5.03
N ALA A 323 6.85 -16.29 5.33
CA ALA A 323 6.19 -15.25 6.10
C ALA A 323 4.98 -14.67 5.35
N GLN A 324 5.07 -14.49 4.02
CA GLN A 324 3.93 -14.10 3.18
C GLN A 324 2.80 -15.12 3.29
N TYR A 325 3.11 -16.42 3.15
CA TYR A 325 2.10 -17.48 3.31
C TYR A 325 1.50 -17.53 4.72
N THR A 326 2.30 -17.24 5.74
CA THR A 326 1.81 -17.13 7.13
C THR A 326 0.72 -16.05 7.23
N LEU A 327 0.95 -14.86 6.66
CA LEU A 327 -0.02 -13.77 6.67
C LEU A 327 -1.28 -14.13 5.86
N ASP A 328 -1.10 -14.71 4.67
CA ASP A 328 -2.20 -15.05 3.75
C ASP A 328 -3.14 -16.13 4.30
N THR A 329 -2.63 -16.98 5.17
CA THR A 329 -3.39 -18.10 5.74
C THR A 329 -3.92 -17.82 7.14
N MET A 330 -3.47 -16.73 7.79
CA MET A 330 -3.87 -16.38 9.17
C MET A 330 -5.39 -16.23 9.32
N ALA A 331 -6.06 -15.66 8.32
CA ALA A 331 -7.52 -15.49 8.28
C ALA A 331 -8.27 -16.68 7.64
N VAL A 332 -7.58 -17.77 7.31
CA VAL A 332 -8.14 -18.89 6.54
C VAL A 332 -7.98 -20.21 7.31
N SER A 333 -6.75 -20.55 7.68
CA SER A 333 -6.44 -21.74 8.47
C SER A 333 -5.25 -21.50 9.38
N LYS A 334 -5.51 -21.55 10.69
CA LYS A 334 -4.48 -21.42 11.71
C LYS A 334 -3.40 -22.48 11.62
N LEU A 335 -3.80 -23.73 11.38
CA LEU A 335 -2.86 -24.85 11.34
C LEU A 335 -1.86 -24.62 10.20
N VAL A 336 -2.36 -24.21 9.04
CA VAL A 336 -1.53 -23.87 7.89
C VAL A 336 -0.66 -22.64 8.18
N ALA A 337 -1.21 -21.59 8.81
CA ALA A 337 -0.44 -20.42 9.21
C ALA A 337 0.70 -20.78 10.19
N LEU A 338 0.45 -21.67 11.16
CA LEU A 338 1.46 -22.17 12.10
C LEU A 338 2.54 -22.99 11.41
N GLN A 339 2.17 -23.82 10.43
CA GLN A 339 3.14 -24.57 9.62
C GLN A 339 4.08 -23.63 8.86
N TYR A 340 3.54 -22.59 8.21
CA TYR A 340 4.37 -21.61 7.52
C TYR A 340 5.17 -20.73 8.47
N LEU A 341 4.66 -20.42 9.66
CA LEU A 341 5.42 -19.70 10.68
C LEU A 341 6.60 -20.52 11.20
N ALA A 342 6.40 -21.84 11.41
CA ALA A 342 7.46 -22.75 11.79
C ALA A 342 8.54 -22.83 10.69
N LYS A 343 8.14 -22.95 9.42
CA LYS A 343 9.07 -22.85 8.28
C LYS A 343 9.79 -21.50 8.27
N THR A 344 9.08 -20.38 8.42
CA THR A 344 9.68 -19.04 8.49
C THR A 344 10.79 -18.98 9.55
N THR A 345 10.51 -19.53 10.74
CA THR A 345 11.45 -19.57 11.86
C THR A 345 12.67 -20.44 11.54
N PHE A 346 12.45 -21.62 10.97
CA PHE A 346 13.52 -22.50 10.52
C PHE A 346 14.44 -21.79 9.51
N TYR A 347 13.88 -21.22 8.44
CA TYR A 347 14.66 -20.53 7.41
C TYR A 347 15.36 -19.28 7.95
N ALA A 348 14.76 -18.54 8.88
CA ALA A 348 15.41 -17.39 9.50
C ALA A 348 16.62 -17.78 10.36
N PHE A 349 16.62 -18.98 10.94
CA PHE A 349 17.73 -19.47 11.76
C PHE A 349 18.89 -20.01 10.91
N PHE A 350 18.58 -20.74 9.84
CA PHE A 350 19.59 -21.44 9.03
C PHE A 350 20.16 -20.61 7.88
N TYR A 351 19.42 -19.61 7.37
CA TYR A 351 19.88 -18.78 6.25
C TYR A 351 20.33 -17.41 6.71
N LYS A 352 21.45 -16.93 6.14
CA LYS A 352 21.98 -15.59 6.44
C LYS A 352 20.99 -14.52 5.98
N CYS A 353 20.83 -13.47 6.79
CA CYS A 353 20.05 -12.30 6.42
C CYS A 353 20.63 -11.64 5.17
N ASP A 354 19.74 -11.12 4.31
CA ASP A 354 20.16 -10.34 3.15
C ASP A 354 20.80 -9.04 3.63
N ARG A 355 21.98 -8.71 3.08
CA ARG A 355 22.55 -7.38 3.29
C ARG A 355 21.70 -6.37 2.53
N LEU A 356 21.13 -5.41 3.25
CA LEU A 356 20.70 -4.14 2.67
C LEU A 356 21.99 -3.42 2.27
N TYR A 357 22.17 -3.18 0.97
CA TYR A 357 23.28 -2.38 0.46
C TYR A 357 22.92 -0.90 0.54
#